data_AF-A0A536NLV9-F1
#
_entry.id   AF-A0A536NLV9-F1
#
_cell.length_a   1.000
_cell.length_b   1.000
_cell.length_c   1.000
_cell.angle_alpha   90.00
_cell.angle_beta   90.00
_cell.angle_gamma   90.00
#
_symmetry.space_group_name_H-M   'P 1'
#
loop_
_entity.id
_entity.type
_entity.pdbx_description
1 polymer ?
#
loop_
_entity_poly.entity_id
_entity_poly.type
_entity_poly.pdbx_seq_one_letter_code
_entity_poly.pdbx_strand_id
1 'polypeptide(L)'
;PWAIATSGSPATAGPAIAMLGVDPPAVITREDVARAKPDPDLFLAAADRLGVDILQSIVVGDSVWDLLAAQRARSLGVGVLSGG
;
A
#
# COMPACT_ATOMS: atom_id res chain seq x y z
N PRO A 1 -12.78 -3.05 -4.61
CA PRO A 1 -12.05 -3.67 -3.48
C PRO A 1 -10.87 -2.76 -3.09
N TRP A 2 -10.33 -2.88 -1.89
CA TRP A 2 -9.19 -2.07 -1.44
C TRP A 2 -8.32 -2.88 -0.47
N ALA A 3 -7.09 -2.44 -0.29
CA ALA A 3 -6.14 -3.04 0.65
C ALA A 3 -5.27 -1.93 1.27
N ILE A 4 -4.67 -2.24 2.41
CA ILE A 4 -3.63 -1.40 3.01
C ILE A 4 -2.28 -1.97 2.59
N ALA A 5 -1.41 -1.14 2.03
CA ALA A 5 -0.04 -1.50 1.66
C ALA A 5 0.93 -0.55 2.37
N THR A 6 1.57 -1.02 3.43
CA THR A 6 2.39 -0.20 4.33
C THR A 6 3.81 -0.75 4.49
N SER A 7 4.78 0.15 4.63
CA SER A 7 6.16 -0.21 5.01
C SER A 7 6.32 -0.48 6.51
N GLY A 8 5.25 -0.33 7.31
CA GLY A 8 5.22 -0.76 8.70
C GLY A 8 5.20 -2.28 8.85
N SER A 9 5.59 -2.78 10.02
CA SER A 9 5.44 -4.19 10.39
C SER A 9 4.02 -4.49 10.88
N PRO A 10 3.58 -5.75 10.93
CA PRO A 10 2.28 -6.13 11.50
C PRO A 10 2.05 -5.58 12.91
N ALA A 11 3.10 -5.55 13.74
CA ALA A 11 3.04 -5.02 15.10
C ALA A 11 2.69 -3.52 15.17
N THR A 12 3.07 -2.74 14.15
CA THR A 12 2.73 -1.30 14.06
C THR A 12 1.44 -1.06 13.27
N ALA A 13 1.21 -1.82 12.21
CA ALA A 13 0.05 -1.65 11.34
C ALA A 13 -1.26 -2.07 12.03
N GLY A 14 -1.25 -3.19 12.77
CA GLY A 14 -2.44 -3.72 13.43
C GLY A 14 -3.13 -2.72 14.37
N PRO A 15 -2.42 -2.14 15.36
CA PRO A 15 -3.00 -1.14 16.25
C PRO A 15 -3.54 0.10 15.53
N ALA A 16 -2.83 0.59 14.51
CA ALA A 16 -3.28 1.75 13.73
C ALA A 16 -4.58 1.44 12.95
N ILE A 17 -4.68 0.27 12.33
CA ILE A 17 -5.88 -0.20 11.63
C ILE A 17 -7.05 -0.35 12.60
N ALA A 18 -6.81 -0.95 13.77
CA ALA A 18 -7.82 -1.10 14.81
C ALA A 18 -8.32 0.26 15.32
N MET A 19 -7.42 1.22 15.52
CA MET A 19 -7.76 2.58 15.93
C MET A 19 -8.58 3.34 14.87
N LEU A 20 -8.30 3.12 13.59
CA LEU A 20 -9.08 3.67 12.47
C LEU A 20 -10.47 3.05 12.35
N GLY A 21 -10.71 1.88 12.98
CA GLY A 21 -12.00 1.20 12.95
C GLY A 21 -12.38 0.66 11.56
N VAL A 22 -11.39 0.31 10.74
CA VAL A 22 -11.59 -0.17 9.37
C VAL A 22 -11.28 -1.67 9.26
N ASP A 23 -11.98 -2.35 8.35
CA ASP A 23 -11.79 -3.78 8.06
C ASP A 23 -11.38 -3.98 6.58
N PRO A 24 -10.08 -3.83 6.26
CA PRO A 24 -9.58 -4.00 4.90
C PRO A 24 -9.64 -5.48 4.47
N PRO A 25 -10.10 -5.78 3.24
CA PRO A 25 -10.03 -7.13 2.67
C PRO A 25 -8.63 -7.76 2.64
N ALA A 26 -7.58 -6.93 2.61
CA ALA A 26 -6.20 -7.35 2.69
C ALA A 26 -5.30 -6.27 3.31
N VAL A 27 -4.28 -6.70 4.05
CA VAL A 27 -3.23 -5.86 4.60
C VAL A 27 -1.89 -6.45 4.20
N ILE A 28 -1.08 -5.67 3.51
CA ILE A 28 0.27 -6.00 3.10
C ILE A 28 1.23 -5.10 3.87
N THR A 29 2.18 -5.72 4.54
CA THR A 29 3.19 -5.12 5.41
C THR A 29 4.58 -5.32 4.84
N ARG A 30 5.58 -4.72 5.48
CA ARG A 30 7.00 -4.87 5.10
C ARG A 30 7.48 -6.32 5.08
N GLU A 31 6.89 -7.18 5.90
CA GLU A 31 7.26 -8.58 6.05
C GLU A 31 6.70 -9.47 4.93
N ASP A 32 5.66 -9.01 4.23
CA ASP A 32 5.02 -9.74 3.13
C ASP A 32 5.79 -9.60 1.80
N VAL A 33 6.81 -8.74 1.75
CA VAL A 33 7.54 -8.41 0.52
C VAL A 33 9.04 -8.34 0.72
N ALA A 34 9.79 -8.66 -0.34
CA ALA A 34 11.24 -8.55 -0.32
C ALA A 34 11.69 -7.08 -0.12
N ARG A 35 11.08 -6.15 -0.86
CA ARG A 35 11.46 -4.73 -0.86
C ARG A 35 10.27 -3.84 -0.54
N ALA A 36 10.47 -2.89 0.36
CA ALA A 36 9.47 -1.85 0.65
C ALA A 36 9.52 -0.74 -0.41
N LYS A 37 8.56 0.18 -0.31
CA LYS A 37 8.61 1.46 -1.04
C LYS A 37 10.00 2.09 -0.89
N PRO A 38 10.59 2.60 -1.99
CA PRO A 38 9.94 2.90 -3.25
C PRO A 38 9.92 1.75 -4.28
N ASP A 39 10.30 0.51 -3.93
CA ASP A 39 10.02 -0.64 -4.80
C ASP A 39 8.50 -0.91 -4.87
N PRO A 40 8.00 -1.43 -6.01
CA PRO A 40 6.56 -1.61 -6.23
C PRO A 40 5.98 -2.84 -5.51
N ASP A 41 6.82 -3.68 -4.90
CA ASP A 41 6.47 -5.02 -4.41
C ASP A 41 5.25 -4.98 -3.46
N LEU A 42 5.12 -3.97 -2.58
CA LEU A 42 3.96 -3.80 -1.69
C LEU A 42 2.64 -3.65 -2.45
N PHE A 43 2.62 -2.86 -3.53
CA PHE A 43 1.41 -2.62 -4.31
C PHE A 43 1.07 -3.78 -5.23
N LEU A 44 2.09 -4.45 -5.78
CA LEU A 44 1.92 -5.66 -6.58
C LEU A 44 1.32 -6.79 -5.74
N ALA A 45 1.85 -7.02 -4.54
CA ALA A 45 1.31 -8.02 -3.61
C ALA A 45 -0.14 -7.69 -3.19
N ALA A 46 -0.45 -6.41 -2.98
CA ALA A 46 -1.81 -5.99 -2.66
C ALA A 46 -2.78 -6.27 -3.81
N ALA A 47 -2.40 -5.93 -5.06
CA ALA A 47 -3.20 -6.20 -6.24
C ALA A 47 -3.43 -7.71 -6.45
N ASP A 48 -2.38 -8.52 -6.30
CA ASP A 48 -2.46 -9.99 -6.37
C ASP A 48 -3.43 -10.55 -5.32
N ARG A 49 -3.30 -10.09 -4.07
CA ARG A 49 -4.17 -10.53 -2.97
C ARG A 49 -5.64 -10.15 -3.15
N LEU A 50 -5.89 -9.06 -3.88
CA LEU A 50 -7.24 -8.61 -4.25
C LEU A 50 -7.74 -9.22 -5.57
N GLY A 51 -6.89 -9.92 -6.32
CA GLY A 51 -7.24 -10.49 -7.63
C GLY A 51 -7.53 -9.43 -8.70
N VAL A 52 -6.86 -8.28 -8.64
CA VAL A 52 -7.05 -7.17 -9.59
C VAL A 52 -5.76 -6.84 -10.34
N ASP A 53 -5.89 -6.24 -11.53
CA ASP A 53 -4.75 -5.73 -12.28
C ASP A 53 -4.23 -4.40 -11.68
N ILE A 54 -2.94 -4.36 -11.36
CA ILE A 54 -2.27 -3.16 -10.84
C ILE A 54 -2.34 -1.98 -11.82
N LEU A 55 -2.41 -2.25 -13.13
CA LEU A 55 -2.53 -1.23 -14.17
C LEU A 55 -3.91 -0.54 -14.16
N GLN A 56 -4.90 -1.15 -13.53
CA GLN A 56 -6.26 -0.61 -13.35
C GLN A 56 -6.49 -0.17 -11.89
N SER A 57 -5.43 -0.09 -11.10
CA SER A 57 -5.48 0.27 -9.69
C SER A 57 -4.99 1.70 -9.45
N ILE A 58 -5.48 2.30 -8.37
CA ILE A 58 -5.07 3.60 -7.89
C ILE A 58 -4.34 3.40 -6.56
N VAL A 59 -3.14 3.96 -6.45
CA VAL A 59 -2.39 4.03 -5.20
C VAL A 59 -2.58 5.41 -4.60
N VAL A 60 -3.03 5.47 -3.35
CA VAL A 60 -3.18 6.71 -2.59
C VAL A 60 -2.14 6.74 -1.47
N GLY A 61 -1.40 7.84 -1.35
CA GLY A 61 -0.38 8.01 -0.32
C GLY A 61 0.03 9.47 -0.16
N ASP A 62 0.79 9.75 0.89
CA ASP A 62 1.23 11.11 1.26
C ASP A 62 2.74 11.30 1.07
N SER A 63 3.50 10.22 0.98
CA SER A 63 4.96 10.28 0.82
C SER A 63 5.38 10.22 -0.65
N VAL A 64 6.55 10.81 -0.94
CA VAL A 64 7.21 10.65 -2.25
C VAL A 64 7.48 9.17 -2.56
N TRP A 65 7.72 8.35 -1.53
CA TRP A 65 7.98 6.92 -1.68
C TRP A 65 6.76 6.16 -2.22
N ASP A 66 5.55 6.56 -1.82
CA ASP A 66 4.29 6.00 -2.35
C ASP A 66 4.18 6.27 -3.85
N LEU A 67 4.39 7.51 -4.26
CA LEU A 67 4.24 7.91 -5.65
C LEU A 67 5.32 7.29 -6.55
N LEU A 68 6.56 7.17 -6.06
CA LEU A 68 7.62 6.46 -6.79
C LEU A 68 7.31 4.97 -6.94
N ALA A 69 6.84 4.31 -5.89
CA ALA A 69 6.45 2.91 -5.96
C ALA A 69 5.22 2.70 -6.87
N ALA A 70 4.23 3.60 -6.83
CA ALA A 70 3.06 3.57 -7.71
C ALA A 70 3.47 3.71 -9.18
N GLN A 71 4.35 4.67 -9.49
CA GLN A 71 4.89 4.85 -10.82
C GLN A 71 5.62 3.59 -11.31
N ARG A 72 6.44 2.96 -10.46
CA ARG A 72 7.18 1.72 -10.79
C ARG A 72 6.24 0.53 -10.95
N ALA A 73 5.14 0.49 -10.21
CA ALA A 73 4.07 -0.48 -10.37
C ALA A 73 3.20 -0.21 -11.61
N ARG A 74 3.38 0.94 -12.28
CA ARG A 74 2.57 1.44 -13.39
C ARG A 74 1.08 1.63 -13.04
N SER A 75 0.79 1.83 -11.75
CA SER A 75 -0.53 2.24 -11.27
C SER A 75 -0.66 3.77 -11.30
N LEU A 76 -1.89 4.28 -11.26
CA LEU A 76 -2.11 5.71 -11.05
C LEU A 76 -1.81 6.07 -9.58
N GLY A 77 -0.80 6.93 -9.35
CA GLY A 77 -0.50 7.47 -8.03
C GLY A 77 -1.27 8.75 -7.73
N VAL A 78 -1.90 8.84 -6.56
CA VAL A 78 -2.61 10.03 -6.06
C VAL A 78 -2.00 10.45 -4.73
N GLY A 79 -1.37 11.62 -4.73
CA GLY A 79 -0.77 12.22 -3.55
C GLY A 79 -1.79 12.96 -2.70
N VAL A 80 -1.74 12.80 -1.38
CA VAL A 80 -2.54 13.59 -0.42
C VAL A 80 -1.63 14.37 0.53
N LEU A 81 -2.04 15.58 0.91
CA LEU A 81 -1.26 16.48 1.77
C LEU A 81 -1.52 16.22 3.26
N SER A 82 -1.37 14.97 3.69
CA SER A 82 -1.60 14.54 5.07
C SER A 82 -0.34 14.02 5.77
N GLY A 83 0.81 14.07 5.09
CA GLY A 83 2.09 13.66 5.63
C GLY A 83 2.68 14.71 6.58
N GLY A 84 3.53 14.24 7.50
CA GLY A 84 4.31 15.05 8.44
C GLY A 84 5.77 15.18 8.06
#